data_AF-A0A1G6BIH0-F1
#
_entry.id   AF-A0A1G6BIH0-F1
#
_cell.length_a   1.000
_cell.length_b   1.000
_cell.length_c   1.000
_cell.angle_alpha   90.00
_cell.angle_beta   90.00
_cell.angle_gamma   90.00
#
_symmetry.space_group_name_H-M   'P 1'
#
loop_
_entity.id
_entity.type
_entity.pdbx_description
1 polymer ?
#
loop_
_entity_poly.entity_id
_entity_poly.type
_entity_poly.pdbx_seq_one_letter_code
_entity_poly.pdbx_strand_id
1 'polypeptide(L)'
;MTDEEYKKFLKQFHKLSDRHILVAETDMPYSDVMKVVTLSDKIRKAGNELIGLMRKNYDQLMRTKRYRRLQKLYGDTEDKDKRKTLAKQLNEMQSEYNVTWDFCRKSMIPIGKKYGINAVFALTKAEDVWRGIEKCLYGNGKTIHFSKYGELPCIRAKQINRGIPISVKDNKLQFKISNNIFGIRVNDRFQQDEVDAVLSYLANPKIIDDKAVDTLVEDAYCINTYRPCYATLVPKLIRGKYRLYLHLTIEGKAKPKYDKNGDPRHIYGKGMIGADIGTQTVAYTSNAEVGLKNLSERGNSIQTSERKERLLYRAMDRSRRATNPQNYNDDGTIKKGRKTWKYSNHYKRLKAKHTELCRINATNRQLAINEDANHLRSLGDVFVTEPKNASKLMKRAKETTVNSKGKFNKKKRFGKSIKNRCPSGFQTTVEKKFKVTGGVYIEVPNNYRASQYDHTSDDYIKKKLSDRMYKLTDGTLVQRDWYSSYLLYCYDCRTQSIDKNKCITEFDKHYNKEKALITWIKANKIKILNSGIKVA
;
A
#
# COMPACT_ATOMS: atom_id res chain seq x y z
N MET A 1 -1.82 -44.06 1.45
CA MET A 1 -2.76 -43.00 1.03
C MET A 1 -3.22 -43.29 -0.38
N THR A 2 -4.52 -43.24 -0.67
CA THR A 2 -5.05 -43.41 -2.03
C THR A 2 -4.74 -42.18 -2.90
N ASP A 3 -4.80 -42.31 -4.24
CA ASP A 3 -4.54 -41.18 -5.17
C ASP A 3 -5.57 -40.04 -5.01
N GLU A 4 -6.82 -40.36 -4.68
CA GLU A 4 -7.86 -39.35 -4.39
C GLU A 4 -7.59 -38.59 -3.09
N GLU A 5 -7.21 -39.32 -2.03
CA GLU A 5 -6.82 -38.72 -0.75
C GLU A 5 -5.59 -37.83 -0.91
N TYR A 6 -4.58 -38.31 -1.65
CA TYR A 6 -3.38 -37.52 -1.97
C TYR A 6 -3.73 -36.21 -2.66
N LYS A 7 -4.54 -36.26 -3.73
CA LYS A 7 -4.97 -35.05 -4.46
C LYS A 7 -5.75 -34.09 -3.56
N LYS A 8 -6.56 -34.61 -2.63
CA LYS A 8 -7.30 -33.82 -1.65
C LYS A 8 -6.35 -33.11 -0.67
N PHE A 9 -5.39 -33.83 -0.08
CA PHE A 9 -4.42 -33.25 0.83
C PHE A 9 -3.48 -32.26 0.13
N LEU A 10 -3.02 -32.56 -1.08
CA LEU A 10 -2.19 -31.64 -1.86
C LEU A 10 -2.93 -30.32 -2.16
N LYS A 11 -4.22 -30.41 -2.52
CA LYS A 11 -5.07 -29.22 -2.70
C LYS A 11 -5.25 -28.44 -1.40
N GLN A 12 -5.40 -29.13 -0.28
CA GLN A 12 -5.48 -28.51 1.04
C GLN A 12 -4.16 -27.81 1.40
N PHE A 13 -3.01 -28.45 1.15
CA PHE A 13 -1.69 -27.87 1.32
C PHE A 13 -1.56 -26.57 0.56
N HIS A 14 -1.82 -26.56 -0.75
CA HIS A 14 -1.73 -25.35 -1.57
C HIS A 14 -2.70 -24.25 -1.11
N LYS A 15 -3.82 -24.61 -0.47
CA LYS A 15 -4.76 -23.62 0.07
C LYS A 15 -4.22 -22.95 1.33
N LEU A 16 -3.54 -23.71 2.19
CA LEU A 16 -3.02 -23.27 3.49
C LEU A 16 -1.63 -22.62 3.39
N SER A 17 -0.80 -23.07 2.45
CA SER A 17 0.58 -22.64 2.28
C SER A 17 0.70 -21.12 2.02
N ASP A 18 1.70 -20.52 2.66
CA ASP A 18 2.10 -19.14 2.39
C ASP A 18 2.49 -18.95 0.92
N ARG A 19 2.46 -17.69 0.45
CA ARG A 19 2.96 -17.33 -0.88
C ARG A 19 3.70 -16.01 -0.83
N HIS A 20 4.75 -15.91 -1.63
CA HIS A 20 5.47 -14.66 -1.83
C HIS A 20 5.66 -14.38 -3.33
N ILE A 21 6.23 -13.23 -3.65
CA ILE A 21 6.46 -12.80 -5.04
C ILE A 21 7.93 -12.45 -5.22
N LEU A 22 8.61 -13.16 -6.11
CA LEU A 22 9.90 -12.75 -6.65
C LEU A 22 9.67 -11.72 -7.75
N VAL A 23 10.34 -10.57 -7.65
CA VAL A 23 10.28 -9.49 -8.65
C VAL A 23 11.65 -9.34 -9.31
N ALA A 24 11.73 -9.58 -10.61
CA ALA A 24 12.94 -9.47 -11.42
C ALA A 24 12.69 -8.71 -12.73
N GLU A 25 13.66 -7.97 -13.24
CA GLU A 25 13.57 -7.36 -14.58
C GLU A 25 13.75 -8.45 -15.64
N THR A 26 13.00 -8.41 -16.73
CA THR A 26 13.19 -9.37 -17.83
C THR A 26 14.46 -9.06 -18.61
N ASP A 27 15.08 -10.07 -19.23
CA ASP A 27 16.18 -9.86 -20.18
C ASP A 27 15.75 -9.48 -21.60
N MET A 28 14.42 -9.40 -21.86
CA MET A 28 13.84 -9.07 -23.16
C MET A 28 14.51 -7.88 -23.87
N PRO A 29 14.78 -7.98 -25.18
CA PRO A 29 15.12 -6.84 -26.01
C PRO A 29 14.04 -5.75 -25.95
N TYR A 30 14.45 -4.48 -26.13
CA TYR A 30 13.53 -3.35 -26.00
C TYR A 30 12.37 -3.39 -27.01
N SER A 31 12.59 -3.92 -28.21
CA SER A 31 11.55 -4.14 -29.23
C SER A 31 10.45 -5.07 -28.73
N ASP A 32 10.80 -6.14 -28.02
CA ASP A 32 9.84 -7.08 -27.43
C ASP A 32 9.13 -6.51 -26.20
N VAL A 33 9.84 -5.74 -25.38
CA VAL A 33 9.21 -4.97 -24.29
C VAL A 33 8.10 -4.07 -24.83
N MET A 34 8.30 -3.42 -25.98
CA MET A 34 7.29 -2.57 -26.62
C MET A 34 6.08 -3.36 -27.15
N LYS A 35 6.27 -4.59 -27.62
CA LYS A 35 5.15 -5.49 -27.98
C LYS A 35 4.31 -5.81 -26.74
N VAL A 36 4.94 -6.11 -25.61
CA VAL A 36 4.25 -6.38 -24.33
C VAL A 36 3.52 -5.13 -23.80
N VAL A 37 4.14 -3.95 -23.90
CA VAL A 37 3.50 -2.66 -23.56
C VAL A 37 2.26 -2.42 -24.41
N THR A 38 2.33 -2.72 -25.71
CA THR A 38 1.19 -2.58 -26.64
C THR A 38 0.05 -3.54 -26.26
N LEU A 39 0.37 -4.78 -25.89
CA LEU A 39 -0.61 -5.74 -25.37
C LEU A 39 -1.26 -5.23 -24.07
N SER A 40 -0.48 -4.69 -23.14
CA SER A 40 -1.00 -4.10 -21.91
C SER A 40 -1.95 -2.92 -22.18
N ASP A 41 -1.64 -2.05 -23.15
CA ASP A 41 -2.54 -0.95 -23.54
C ASP A 41 -3.84 -1.45 -24.20
N LYS A 42 -3.78 -2.54 -24.99
CA LYS A 42 -4.98 -3.22 -25.50
C LYS A 42 -5.85 -3.73 -24.35
N ILE A 43 -5.26 -4.40 -23.35
CA ILE A 43 -5.96 -4.86 -22.14
C ILE A 43 -6.58 -3.70 -21.37
N ARG A 44 -5.89 -2.56 -21.29
CA ARG A 44 -6.43 -1.33 -20.68
C ARG A 44 -7.67 -0.82 -21.41
N LYS A 45 -7.64 -0.79 -22.75
CA LYS A 45 -8.77 -0.35 -23.59
C LYS A 45 -9.97 -1.30 -23.45
N ALA A 46 -9.75 -2.60 -23.56
CA ALA A 46 -10.76 -3.63 -23.32
C ALA A 46 -11.40 -3.50 -21.93
N GLY A 47 -10.56 -3.35 -20.88
CA GLY A 47 -11.04 -3.13 -19.53
C GLY A 47 -11.85 -1.85 -19.36
N ASN A 48 -11.47 -0.75 -20.01
CA ASN A 48 -12.25 0.50 -19.98
C ASN A 48 -13.61 0.37 -20.69
N GLU A 49 -13.68 -0.38 -21.79
CA GLU A 49 -14.94 -0.67 -22.47
C GLU A 49 -15.88 -1.46 -21.56
N LEU A 50 -15.36 -2.52 -20.92
CA LEU A 50 -16.12 -3.30 -19.94
C LEU A 50 -16.54 -2.47 -18.72
N ILE A 51 -15.66 -1.59 -18.22
CA ILE A 51 -16.00 -0.64 -17.13
C ILE A 51 -17.16 0.25 -17.55
N GLY A 52 -17.18 0.76 -18.79
CA GLY A 52 -18.27 1.59 -19.29
C GLY A 52 -19.61 0.85 -19.25
N LEU A 53 -19.62 -0.40 -19.70
CA LEU A 53 -20.80 -1.26 -19.68
C LEU A 53 -21.27 -1.56 -18.26
N MET A 54 -20.38 -2.10 -17.41
CA MET A 54 -20.72 -2.47 -16.03
C MET A 54 -21.15 -1.26 -15.19
N ARG A 55 -20.53 -0.09 -15.43
CA ARG A 55 -20.90 1.15 -14.75
C ARG A 55 -22.30 1.62 -15.15
N LYS A 56 -22.64 1.55 -16.44
CA LYS A 56 -23.99 1.91 -16.92
C LYS A 56 -25.05 1.05 -16.23
N ASN A 57 -24.84 -0.26 -16.20
CA ASN A 57 -25.74 -1.23 -15.58
C ASN A 57 -25.87 -0.98 -14.07
N TYR A 58 -24.75 -0.80 -13.37
CA TYR A 58 -24.73 -0.47 -11.94
C TYR A 58 -25.44 0.86 -11.64
N ASP A 59 -25.17 1.91 -12.41
CA ASP A 59 -25.79 3.23 -12.21
C ASP A 59 -27.31 3.17 -12.45
N GLN A 60 -27.78 2.31 -13.36
CA GLN A 60 -29.21 2.05 -13.55
C GLN A 60 -29.84 1.32 -12.36
N LEU A 61 -29.21 0.23 -11.88
CA LEU A 61 -29.65 -0.51 -10.68
C LEU A 61 -29.79 0.41 -9.46
N MET A 62 -28.79 1.27 -9.23
CA MET A 62 -28.78 2.18 -8.08
C MET A 62 -29.83 3.30 -8.15
N ARG A 63 -30.32 3.65 -9.35
CA ARG A 63 -31.42 4.62 -9.51
C ARG A 63 -32.77 4.02 -9.09
N THR A 64 -32.92 2.70 -9.20
CA THR A 64 -34.17 2.00 -8.92
C THR A 64 -34.59 2.16 -7.46
N LYS A 65 -35.81 2.69 -7.26
CA LYS A 65 -36.37 2.96 -5.92
C LYS A 65 -36.53 1.67 -5.11
N ARG A 66 -36.97 0.58 -5.77
CA ARG A 66 -37.11 -0.75 -5.16
C ARG A 66 -35.78 -1.26 -4.60
N TYR A 67 -34.71 -1.20 -5.40
CA TYR A 67 -33.39 -1.67 -4.98
C TYR A 67 -32.86 -0.89 -3.76
N ARG A 68 -32.95 0.44 -3.78
CA ARG A 68 -32.55 1.28 -2.64
C ARG A 68 -33.35 0.99 -1.36
N ARG A 69 -34.65 0.71 -1.50
CA ARG A 69 -35.49 0.29 -0.36
C ARG A 69 -35.06 -1.07 0.19
N LEU A 70 -34.83 -2.05 -0.69
CA LEU A 70 -34.35 -3.38 -0.29
C LEU A 70 -32.98 -3.32 0.40
N GLN A 71 -32.05 -2.49 -0.09
CA GLN A 71 -30.75 -2.29 0.56
C GLN A 71 -30.90 -1.71 1.97
N LYS A 72 -31.79 -0.72 2.14
CA LYS A 72 -32.07 -0.14 3.46
C LYS A 72 -32.65 -1.22 4.40
N LEU A 73 -33.68 -1.93 3.97
CA LEU A 73 -34.29 -3.01 4.75
C LEU A 73 -33.27 -4.09 5.12
N TYR A 74 -32.41 -4.50 4.19
CA TYR A 74 -31.37 -5.49 4.44
C TYR A 74 -30.36 -5.02 5.49
N GLY A 75 -30.04 -3.72 5.52
CA GLY A 75 -29.15 -3.11 6.51
C GLY A 75 -29.78 -2.99 7.90
N ASP A 76 -31.09 -2.72 7.95
CA ASP A 76 -31.85 -2.50 9.20
C ASP A 76 -32.37 -3.82 9.82
N THR A 77 -32.33 -4.94 9.09
CA THR A 77 -32.89 -6.22 9.56
C THR A 77 -31.84 -7.05 10.34
N GLU A 78 -32.18 -7.37 11.60
CA GLU A 78 -31.39 -8.28 12.46
C GLU A 78 -31.79 -9.75 12.29
N ASP A 79 -33.04 -10.02 11.90
CA ASP A 79 -33.60 -11.36 11.64
C ASP A 79 -32.89 -12.03 10.45
N LYS A 80 -32.29 -13.20 10.72
CA LYS A 80 -31.44 -13.92 9.78
C LYS A 80 -32.20 -14.44 8.55
N ASP A 81 -33.44 -14.92 8.73
CA ASP A 81 -34.22 -15.54 7.65
C ASP A 81 -34.84 -14.47 6.75
N LYS A 82 -35.33 -13.38 7.34
CA LYS A 82 -35.75 -12.20 6.58
C LYS A 82 -34.58 -11.59 5.80
N ARG A 83 -33.41 -11.50 6.43
CA ARG A 83 -32.19 -10.99 5.78
C ARG A 83 -31.75 -11.86 4.60
N LYS A 84 -31.84 -13.19 4.72
CA LYS A 84 -31.59 -14.14 3.62
C LYS A 84 -32.56 -13.94 2.46
N THR A 85 -33.84 -13.71 2.77
CA THR A 85 -34.89 -13.43 1.77
C THR A 85 -34.64 -12.12 1.02
N LEU A 86 -34.28 -11.05 1.74
CA LEU A 86 -33.90 -9.76 1.16
C LEU A 86 -32.64 -9.87 0.30
N ALA A 87 -31.63 -10.65 0.72
CA ALA A 87 -30.44 -10.91 -0.08
C ALA A 87 -30.78 -11.59 -1.42
N LYS A 88 -31.71 -12.55 -1.40
CA LYS A 88 -32.19 -13.21 -2.64
C LYS A 88 -32.81 -12.20 -3.60
N GLN A 89 -33.72 -11.35 -3.12
CA GLN A 89 -34.34 -10.30 -3.94
C GLN A 89 -33.31 -9.28 -4.48
N LEU A 90 -32.31 -8.91 -3.68
CA LEU A 90 -31.22 -8.05 -4.12
C LEU A 90 -30.41 -8.71 -5.25
N ASN A 91 -30.11 -10.01 -5.14
CA ASN A 91 -29.38 -10.75 -6.17
C ASN A 91 -30.20 -10.94 -7.45
N GLU A 92 -31.51 -11.17 -7.34
CA GLU A 92 -32.43 -11.21 -8.48
C GLU A 92 -32.41 -9.89 -9.25
N MET A 93 -32.55 -8.76 -8.54
CA MET A 93 -32.43 -7.43 -9.15
C MET A 93 -31.04 -7.19 -9.76
N GLN A 94 -29.96 -7.61 -9.11
CA GLN A 94 -28.62 -7.52 -9.71
C GLN A 94 -28.55 -8.30 -11.03
N SER A 95 -29.19 -9.47 -11.12
CA SER A 95 -29.27 -10.27 -12.33
C SER A 95 -30.09 -9.58 -13.43
N GLU A 96 -31.28 -9.04 -13.11
CA GLU A 96 -32.14 -8.29 -14.03
C GLU A 96 -31.40 -7.11 -14.69
N TYR A 97 -30.56 -6.42 -13.90
CA TYR A 97 -29.77 -5.28 -14.38
C TYR A 97 -28.40 -5.68 -14.94
N ASN A 98 -28.11 -6.97 -15.12
CA ASN A 98 -26.83 -7.45 -15.65
C ASN A 98 -25.61 -6.97 -14.81
N VAL A 99 -25.77 -6.90 -13.49
CA VAL A 99 -24.72 -6.57 -12.52
C VAL A 99 -24.25 -7.86 -11.83
N THR A 100 -23.79 -8.82 -12.62
CA THR A 100 -23.32 -10.12 -12.13
C THR A 100 -21.92 -10.44 -12.65
N TRP A 101 -21.22 -11.34 -11.95
CA TRP A 101 -19.93 -11.84 -12.42
C TRP A 101 -20.07 -12.54 -13.78
N ASP A 102 -21.11 -13.36 -13.95
CA ASP A 102 -21.34 -14.10 -15.19
C ASP A 102 -21.51 -13.17 -16.38
N PHE A 103 -22.34 -12.12 -16.25
CA PHE A 103 -22.49 -11.11 -17.30
C PHE A 103 -21.16 -10.40 -17.57
N CYS A 104 -20.46 -9.93 -16.53
CA CYS A 104 -19.16 -9.26 -16.66
C CYS A 104 -18.14 -10.12 -17.43
N ARG A 105 -18.07 -11.41 -17.09
CA ARG A 105 -17.20 -12.40 -17.73
C ARG A 105 -17.60 -12.63 -19.19
N LYS A 106 -18.88 -12.87 -19.47
CA LYS A 106 -19.40 -13.13 -20.82
C LYS A 106 -19.21 -11.92 -21.73
N SER A 107 -19.47 -10.71 -21.25
CA SER A 107 -19.25 -9.46 -22.01
C SER A 107 -17.78 -9.24 -22.36
N MET A 108 -16.83 -9.71 -21.54
CA MET A 108 -15.41 -9.56 -21.83
C MET A 108 -14.93 -10.42 -23.01
N ILE A 109 -15.60 -11.53 -23.32
CA ILE A 109 -15.20 -12.43 -24.41
C ILE A 109 -15.20 -11.73 -25.77
N PRO A 110 -16.32 -11.13 -26.25
CA PRO A 110 -16.33 -10.41 -27.52
C PRO A 110 -15.45 -9.15 -27.48
N ILE A 111 -15.38 -8.45 -26.34
CA ILE A 111 -14.48 -7.29 -26.17
C ILE A 111 -13.01 -7.72 -26.34
N GLY A 112 -12.59 -8.82 -25.72
CA GLY A 112 -11.24 -9.36 -25.84
C GLY A 112 -10.88 -9.69 -27.29
N LYS A 113 -11.81 -10.33 -28.03
CA LYS A 113 -11.65 -10.61 -29.46
C LYS A 113 -11.48 -9.33 -30.29
N LYS A 114 -12.32 -8.31 -30.07
CA LYS A 114 -12.24 -6.99 -30.71
C LYS A 114 -10.86 -6.33 -30.59
N TYR A 115 -10.19 -6.49 -29.44
CA TYR A 115 -8.85 -5.92 -29.23
C TYR A 115 -7.70 -6.90 -29.53
N GLY A 116 -7.99 -8.13 -29.99
CA GLY A 116 -6.99 -9.16 -30.27
C GLY A 116 -6.22 -9.61 -29.02
N ILE A 117 -6.92 -9.76 -27.89
CA ILE A 117 -6.34 -10.16 -26.60
C ILE A 117 -6.59 -11.64 -26.37
N ASN A 118 -5.57 -12.37 -25.93
CA ASN A 118 -5.72 -13.76 -25.49
C ASN A 118 -6.77 -13.88 -24.36
N ALA A 119 -7.65 -14.88 -24.43
CA ALA A 119 -8.74 -15.08 -23.48
C ALA A 119 -8.28 -15.10 -22.01
N VAL A 120 -7.09 -15.64 -21.72
CA VAL A 120 -6.52 -15.67 -20.36
C VAL A 120 -6.36 -14.25 -19.79
N PHE A 121 -5.84 -13.32 -20.59
CA PHE A 121 -5.61 -11.93 -20.14
C PHE A 121 -6.90 -11.10 -20.15
N ALA A 122 -7.82 -11.39 -21.07
CA ALA A 122 -9.13 -10.75 -21.09
C ALA A 122 -9.94 -11.12 -19.84
N LEU A 123 -10.02 -12.41 -19.50
CA LEU A 123 -10.80 -12.88 -18.34
C LEU A 123 -10.18 -12.43 -17.01
N THR A 124 -8.86 -12.44 -16.87
CA THR A 124 -8.21 -11.87 -15.66
C THR A 124 -8.48 -10.37 -15.53
N LYS A 125 -8.55 -9.64 -16.64
CA LYS A 125 -8.95 -8.23 -16.61
C LYS A 125 -10.44 -8.05 -16.24
N ALA A 126 -11.33 -8.96 -16.65
CA ALA A 126 -12.72 -8.95 -16.21
C ALA A 126 -12.84 -9.13 -14.70
N GLU A 127 -12.06 -10.04 -14.10
CA GLU A 127 -12.03 -10.20 -12.64
C GLU A 127 -11.64 -8.90 -11.93
N ASP A 128 -10.63 -8.18 -12.43
CA ASP A 128 -10.23 -6.89 -11.85
C ASP A 128 -11.37 -5.84 -11.94
N VAL A 129 -12.16 -5.85 -13.01
CA VAL A 129 -13.33 -4.96 -13.16
C VAL A 129 -14.46 -5.38 -12.21
N TRP A 130 -14.75 -6.68 -12.13
CA TRP A 130 -15.77 -7.23 -11.25
C TRP A 130 -15.47 -6.94 -9.78
N ARG A 131 -14.21 -7.09 -9.34
CA ARG A 131 -13.78 -6.68 -7.98
C ARG A 131 -14.05 -5.21 -7.69
N GLY A 132 -14.02 -4.35 -8.72
CA GLY A 132 -14.42 -2.96 -8.62
C GLY A 132 -15.92 -2.81 -8.36
N ILE A 133 -16.75 -3.58 -9.08
CA ILE A 133 -18.20 -3.64 -8.89
C ILE A 133 -18.57 -4.23 -7.53
N GLU A 134 -17.94 -5.31 -7.08
CA GLU A 134 -18.14 -5.90 -5.75
C GLU A 134 -17.89 -4.89 -4.64
N LYS A 135 -16.84 -4.07 -4.77
CA LYS A 135 -16.58 -2.98 -3.81
C LYS A 135 -17.67 -1.91 -3.81
N CYS A 136 -18.33 -1.68 -4.94
CA CYS A 136 -19.48 -0.78 -5.03
C CYS A 136 -20.76 -1.39 -4.45
N LEU A 137 -20.99 -2.68 -4.65
CA LEU A 137 -22.16 -3.39 -4.14
C LEU A 137 -22.10 -3.67 -2.64
N TYR A 138 -20.94 -4.12 -2.16
CA TYR A 138 -20.77 -4.73 -0.84
C TYR A 138 -19.76 -4.02 0.06
N GLY A 139 -19.06 -3.02 -0.48
CA GLY A 139 -18.01 -2.30 0.22
C GLY A 139 -18.30 -0.81 0.36
N ASN A 140 -17.21 -0.03 0.50
CA ASN A 140 -17.25 1.42 0.58
C ASN A 140 -17.03 2.12 -0.78
N GLY A 141 -17.12 1.36 -1.87
CA GLY A 141 -16.94 1.86 -3.23
C GLY A 141 -18.12 2.72 -3.66
N LYS A 142 -17.85 3.88 -4.26
CA LYS A 142 -18.92 4.77 -4.78
C LYS A 142 -19.14 4.61 -6.28
N THR A 143 -18.07 4.34 -7.02
CA THR A 143 -18.10 4.21 -8.48
C THR A 143 -16.84 3.49 -8.95
N ILE A 144 -16.90 2.88 -10.14
CA ILE A 144 -15.74 2.33 -10.83
C ILE A 144 -15.14 3.35 -11.79
N HIS A 145 -13.82 3.41 -11.84
CA HIS A 145 -13.06 4.42 -12.60
C HIS A 145 -12.35 3.81 -13.80
N PHE A 146 -12.35 4.53 -14.92
CA PHE A 146 -11.54 4.20 -16.09
C PHE A 146 -10.05 4.35 -15.80
N SER A 147 -9.24 3.44 -16.35
CA SER A 147 -7.77 3.54 -16.35
C SER A 147 -7.31 4.58 -17.37
N LYS A 148 -6.46 5.53 -16.96
CA LYS A 148 -6.01 6.61 -17.83
C LYS A 148 -5.02 6.11 -18.89
N TYR A 149 -4.88 6.84 -19.98
CA TYR A 149 -3.83 6.56 -20.96
C TYR A 149 -2.44 6.60 -20.30
N GLY A 150 -1.62 5.59 -20.57
CA GLY A 150 -0.30 5.40 -19.96
C GLY A 150 -0.30 4.70 -18.59
N GLU A 151 -1.46 4.54 -17.93
CA GLU A 151 -1.59 3.69 -16.74
C GLU A 151 -1.83 2.24 -17.18
N LEU A 152 -0.72 1.56 -17.49
CA LEU A 152 -0.72 0.21 -18.05
C LEU A 152 -1.04 -0.84 -16.98
N PRO A 153 -2.03 -1.73 -17.19
CA PRO A 153 -2.30 -2.85 -16.29
C PRO A 153 -1.18 -3.90 -16.37
N CYS A 154 -1.02 -4.66 -15.29
CA CYS A 154 -0.20 -5.87 -15.35
C CYS A 154 -0.86 -6.93 -16.25
N ILE A 155 -0.05 -7.73 -16.92
CA ILE A 155 -0.49 -8.87 -17.72
C ILE A 155 -0.34 -10.10 -16.85
N ARG A 156 -1.45 -10.62 -16.33
CA ARG A 156 -1.48 -11.71 -15.35
C ARG A 156 -2.00 -12.99 -16.00
N ALA A 157 -1.23 -14.05 -15.90
CA ALA A 157 -1.75 -15.41 -16.00
C ALA A 157 -1.97 -15.94 -14.58
N LYS A 158 -3.07 -16.65 -14.31
CA LYS A 158 -3.34 -17.26 -12.99
C LYS A 158 -3.01 -18.76 -12.96
N GLN A 159 -2.30 -19.25 -13.97
CA GLN A 159 -1.88 -20.63 -14.13
C GLN A 159 -0.47 -20.67 -14.69
N ILE A 160 0.33 -21.64 -14.24
CA ILE A 160 1.72 -21.80 -14.61
C ILE A 160 1.94 -22.19 -16.08
N ASN A 161 0.96 -22.83 -16.72
CA ASN A 161 1.08 -23.38 -18.08
C ASN A 161 0.29 -22.60 -19.13
N ARG A 162 -0.39 -21.51 -18.76
CA ARG A 162 -1.24 -20.72 -19.69
C ARG A 162 -0.84 -19.26 -19.72
N GLY A 163 -0.82 -18.66 -20.90
CA GLY A 163 -0.58 -17.23 -21.11
C GLY A 163 0.88 -16.82 -20.95
N ILE A 164 1.50 -17.11 -19.79
CA ILE A 164 2.92 -16.89 -19.53
C ILE A 164 3.53 -18.17 -18.94
N PRO A 165 3.70 -19.24 -19.75
CA PRO A 165 4.24 -20.48 -19.24
C PRO A 165 5.71 -20.35 -18.84
N ILE A 166 6.11 -21.13 -17.83
CA ILE A 166 7.49 -21.29 -17.37
C ILE A 166 8.08 -22.59 -17.92
N SER A 167 9.37 -22.57 -18.25
CA SER A 167 10.16 -23.74 -18.61
C SER A 167 11.58 -23.59 -18.07
N VAL A 168 12.33 -24.69 -18.00
CA VAL A 168 13.75 -24.67 -17.62
C VAL A 168 14.58 -25.01 -18.86
N LYS A 169 15.60 -24.20 -19.13
CA LYS A 169 16.61 -24.47 -20.17
C LYS A 169 17.97 -24.01 -19.66
N ASP A 170 19.00 -24.84 -19.81
CA ASP A 170 20.38 -24.54 -19.37
C ASP A 170 20.44 -24.10 -17.89
N ASN A 171 19.70 -24.79 -17.01
CA ASN A 171 19.51 -24.45 -15.59
C ASN A 171 19.02 -23.01 -15.34
N LYS A 172 18.27 -22.43 -16.28
CA LYS A 172 17.67 -21.09 -16.15
C LYS A 172 16.18 -21.12 -16.38
N LEU A 173 15.48 -20.29 -15.62
CA LEU A 173 14.04 -20.07 -15.81
C LEU A 173 13.81 -19.30 -17.10
N GLN A 174 13.03 -19.89 -18.00
CA GLN A 174 12.54 -19.27 -19.22
C GLN A 174 11.03 -19.12 -19.15
N PHE A 175 10.56 -18.07 -19.81
CA PHE A 175 9.15 -17.72 -19.89
C PHE A 175 8.80 -17.47 -21.35
N LYS A 176 7.54 -17.71 -21.70
CA LYS A 176 7.03 -17.40 -23.03
C LYS A 176 5.87 -16.44 -22.94
N ILE A 177 5.80 -15.45 -23.82
CA ILE A 177 4.59 -14.67 -24.05
C ILE A 177 4.38 -14.48 -25.55
N SER A 178 3.21 -14.90 -26.03
CA SER A 178 2.96 -15.03 -27.47
C SER A 178 4.06 -15.90 -28.12
N ASN A 179 4.88 -15.33 -29.00
CA ASN A 179 5.97 -16.02 -29.69
C ASN A 179 7.36 -15.68 -29.14
N ASN A 180 7.44 -14.87 -28.08
CA ASN A 180 8.72 -14.43 -27.52
C ASN A 180 9.09 -15.29 -26.30
N ILE A 181 10.28 -15.88 -26.33
CA ILE A 181 10.91 -16.56 -25.20
C ILE A 181 11.87 -15.58 -24.53
N PHE A 182 11.89 -15.54 -23.21
CA PHE A 182 12.70 -14.61 -22.43
C PHE A 182 13.02 -15.18 -21.05
N GLY A 183 14.09 -14.69 -20.43
CA GLY A 183 14.47 -14.97 -19.06
C GLY A 183 14.32 -13.75 -18.15
N ILE A 184 14.93 -13.86 -16.97
CA ILE A 184 14.98 -12.79 -15.97
C ILE A 184 16.44 -12.45 -15.65
N ARG A 185 16.67 -11.18 -15.32
CA ARG A 185 17.94 -10.69 -14.81
C ARG A 185 17.99 -10.92 -13.31
N VAL A 186 18.88 -11.83 -12.89
CA VAL A 186 19.23 -12.07 -11.50
C VAL A 186 20.40 -11.14 -11.15
N ASN A 187 20.19 -10.24 -10.20
CA ASN A 187 21.15 -9.16 -9.91
C ASN A 187 21.73 -9.21 -8.49
N ASP A 188 21.16 -10.04 -7.61
CA ASP A 188 21.61 -10.17 -6.22
C ASP A 188 21.46 -11.61 -5.73
N ARG A 189 22.16 -11.93 -4.63
CA ARG A 189 22.15 -13.25 -3.99
C ARG A 189 20.74 -13.69 -3.60
N PHE A 190 19.89 -12.79 -3.12
CA PHE A 190 18.53 -13.14 -2.74
C PHE A 190 17.71 -13.61 -3.96
N GLN A 191 17.82 -12.93 -5.09
CA GLN A 191 17.18 -13.36 -6.33
C GLN A 191 17.73 -14.69 -6.81
N GLN A 192 19.03 -14.94 -6.65
CA GLN A 192 19.66 -16.22 -7.00
C GLN A 192 19.12 -17.36 -6.14
N ASP A 193 19.12 -17.20 -4.80
CA ASP A 193 18.61 -18.21 -3.86
C ASP A 193 17.13 -18.56 -4.12
N GLU A 194 16.31 -17.58 -4.52
CA GLU A 194 14.91 -17.79 -4.91
C GLU A 194 14.78 -18.56 -6.23
N VAL A 195 15.59 -18.21 -7.23
CA VAL A 195 15.59 -18.90 -8.53
C VAL A 195 16.06 -20.35 -8.36
N ASP A 196 17.11 -20.59 -7.59
CA ASP A 196 17.64 -21.92 -7.32
C ASP A 196 16.62 -22.80 -6.59
N ALA A 197 15.85 -22.22 -5.66
CA ALA A 197 14.77 -22.94 -4.99
C ALA A 197 13.64 -23.32 -5.94
N VAL A 198 13.27 -22.43 -6.87
CA VAL A 198 12.28 -22.73 -7.91
C VAL A 198 12.80 -23.79 -8.90
N LEU A 199 14.07 -23.73 -9.30
CA LEU A 199 14.70 -24.73 -10.16
C LEU A 199 14.74 -26.10 -9.48
N SER A 200 15.11 -26.14 -8.19
CA SER A 200 15.07 -27.35 -7.38
C SER A 200 13.67 -27.96 -7.33
N TYR A 201 12.62 -27.12 -7.24
CA TYR A 201 11.25 -27.61 -7.32
C TYR A 201 10.92 -28.20 -8.69
N LEU A 202 11.24 -27.47 -9.76
CA LEU A 202 10.92 -27.89 -11.12
C LEU A 202 11.68 -29.15 -11.56
N ALA A 203 12.84 -29.45 -10.95
CA ALA A 203 13.58 -30.67 -11.21
C ALA A 203 12.87 -31.92 -10.66
N ASN A 204 12.24 -31.83 -9.47
CA ASN A 204 11.58 -32.96 -8.81
C ASN A 204 10.25 -32.57 -8.13
N PRO A 205 9.21 -32.15 -8.88
CA PRO A 205 7.97 -31.65 -8.28
C PRO A 205 7.27 -32.68 -7.40
N LYS A 206 7.17 -33.93 -7.87
CA LYS A 206 6.48 -35.02 -7.18
C LYS A 206 7.07 -35.30 -5.80
N ILE A 207 8.40 -35.41 -5.71
CA ILE A 207 9.11 -35.69 -4.45
C ILE A 207 8.83 -34.59 -3.41
N ILE A 208 8.81 -33.33 -3.83
CA ILE A 208 8.58 -32.21 -2.92
C ILE A 208 7.11 -32.11 -2.52
N ASP A 209 6.19 -32.33 -3.47
CA ASP A 209 4.75 -32.34 -3.21
C ASP A 209 4.37 -33.51 -2.27
N ASP A 210 4.98 -34.69 -2.44
CA ASP A 210 4.82 -35.84 -1.54
C ASP A 210 5.28 -35.48 -0.12
N LYS A 211 6.52 -34.97 0.03
CA LYS A 211 7.03 -34.49 1.32
C LYS A 211 6.13 -33.42 1.95
N ALA A 212 5.58 -32.52 1.14
CA ALA A 212 4.70 -31.45 1.60
C ALA A 212 3.36 -31.98 2.12
N VAL A 213 2.80 -32.98 1.45
CA VAL A 213 1.59 -33.68 1.91
C VAL A 213 1.87 -34.44 3.20
N ASP A 214 2.93 -35.24 3.25
CA ASP A 214 3.29 -36.04 4.42
C ASP A 214 3.49 -35.15 5.65
N THR A 215 4.25 -34.06 5.51
CA THR A 215 4.46 -33.09 6.61
C THR A 215 3.16 -32.44 7.07
N LEU A 216 2.22 -32.16 6.16
CA LEU A 216 0.93 -31.58 6.53
C LEU A 216 0.04 -32.59 7.28
N VAL A 217 0.10 -33.86 6.90
CA VAL A 217 -0.68 -34.94 7.53
C VAL A 217 -0.11 -35.26 8.91
N GLU A 218 1.21 -35.36 9.03
CA GLU A 218 1.90 -35.76 10.27
C GLU A 218 2.02 -34.60 11.27
N ASP A 219 2.51 -33.44 10.83
CA ASP A 219 2.88 -32.32 11.72
C ASP A 219 1.86 -31.17 11.72
N ALA A 220 0.78 -31.28 10.91
CA ALA A 220 -0.22 -30.21 10.71
C ALA A 220 0.40 -28.84 10.30
N TYR A 221 1.55 -28.87 9.61
CA TYR A 221 2.30 -27.67 9.20
C TYR A 221 2.64 -27.66 7.70
N CYS A 222 2.71 -26.47 7.10
CA CYS A 222 3.07 -26.30 5.69
C CYS A 222 4.55 -25.92 5.50
N ILE A 223 5.32 -26.78 4.83
CA ILE A 223 6.70 -26.48 4.42
C ILE A 223 6.77 -25.49 3.26
N ASN A 224 7.97 -24.96 3.00
CA ASN A 224 8.22 -24.09 1.85
C ASN A 224 8.61 -24.93 0.63
N THR A 225 7.67 -25.18 -0.28
CA THR A 225 7.90 -25.98 -1.49
C THR A 225 8.62 -25.22 -2.60
N TYR A 226 8.52 -23.89 -2.60
CA TYR A 226 8.99 -23.03 -3.69
C TYR A 226 8.34 -23.34 -5.05
N ARG A 227 7.15 -23.98 -5.06
CA ARG A 227 6.39 -24.20 -6.30
C ARG A 227 6.10 -22.86 -6.98
N PRO A 228 6.50 -22.67 -8.25
CA PRO A 228 6.04 -21.52 -9.02
C PRO A 228 4.54 -21.66 -9.29
N CYS A 229 3.75 -20.70 -8.83
CA CYS A 229 2.29 -20.71 -8.99
C CYS A 229 1.87 -20.13 -10.35
N TYR A 230 2.33 -18.91 -10.65
CA TYR A 230 2.06 -18.22 -11.91
C TYR A 230 2.93 -16.97 -12.07
N ALA A 231 3.08 -16.52 -13.32
CA ALA A 231 3.83 -15.32 -13.69
C ALA A 231 2.91 -14.14 -14.03
N THR A 232 3.39 -12.92 -13.76
CA THR A 232 2.74 -11.66 -14.16
C THR A 232 3.78 -10.70 -14.71
N LEU A 233 3.51 -10.09 -15.85
CA LEU A 233 4.37 -9.05 -16.43
C LEU A 233 3.87 -7.65 -16.06
N VAL A 234 4.77 -6.80 -15.59
CA VAL A 234 4.48 -5.46 -15.09
C VAL A 234 5.33 -4.43 -15.84
N PRO A 235 4.77 -3.74 -16.85
CA PRO A 235 5.47 -2.67 -17.54
C PRO A 235 5.59 -1.44 -16.63
N LYS A 236 6.80 -0.88 -16.53
CA LYS A 236 7.07 0.35 -15.77
C LYS A 236 7.83 1.35 -16.64
N LEU A 237 7.34 2.58 -16.71
CA LEU A 237 8.05 3.68 -17.35
C LEU A 237 9.09 4.26 -16.36
N ILE A 238 10.37 4.11 -16.66
CA ILE A 238 11.49 4.58 -15.83
C ILE A 238 12.42 5.41 -16.69
N ARG A 239 12.65 6.68 -16.32
CA ARG A 239 13.54 7.60 -17.07
C ARG A 239 13.20 7.68 -18.56
N GLY A 240 11.91 7.64 -18.90
CA GLY A 240 11.42 7.73 -20.29
C GLY A 240 11.47 6.43 -21.10
N LYS A 241 11.99 5.32 -20.57
CA LYS A 241 12.00 4.01 -21.22
C LYS A 241 11.10 3.03 -20.48
N TYR A 242 10.40 2.18 -21.21
CA TYR A 242 9.68 1.07 -20.60
C TYR A 242 10.66 -0.02 -20.18
N ARG A 243 10.55 -0.45 -18.92
CA ARG A 243 11.20 -1.64 -18.37
C ARG A 243 10.12 -2.63 -17.99
N LEU A 244 10.36 -3.90 -18.27
CA LEU A 244 9.41 -4.96 -17.99
C LEU A 244 9.89 -5.78 -16.81
N TYR A 245 9.04 -5.93 -15.79
CA TYR A 245 9.31 -6.74 -14.62
C TYR A 245 8.45 -7.99 -14.64
N LEU A 246 9.05 -9.14 -14.36
CA LEU A 246 8.36 -10.37 -14.05
C LEU A 246 8.08 -10.42 -12.54
N HIS A 247 6.84 -10.68 -12.18
CA HIS A 247 6.42 -11.05 -10.85
C HIS A 247 6.08 -12.54 -10.87
N LEU A 248 6.96 -13.37 -10.30
CA LEU A 248 6.72 -14.80 -10.14
C LEU A 248 6.13 -15.04 -8.75
N THR A 249 4.89 -15.55 -8.70
CA THR A 249 4.26 -15.94 -7.42
C THR A 249 4.74 -17.34 -7.07
N ILE A 250 5.29 -17.50 -5.87
CA ILE A 250 5.98 -18.72 -5.41
C ILE A 250 5.32 -19.18 -4.10
N GLU A 251 5.12 -20.49 -3.95
CA GLU A 251 4.61 -21.10 -2.73
C GLU A 251 5.69 -21.21 -1.65
N GLY A 252 5.31 -20.96 -0.39
CA GLY A 252 6.21 -20.86 0.76
C GLY A 252 6.66 -19.44 1.07
N LYS A 253 7.40 -19.31 2.17
CA LYS A 253 8.04 -18.09 2.63
C LYS A 253 9.28 -17.78 1.78
N ALA A 254 9.48 -16.49 1.52
CA ALA A 254 10.65 -16.00 0.79
C ALA A 254 11.95 -16.40 1.50
N LYS A 255 13.00 -16.63 0.71
CA LYS A 255 14.35 -16.85 1.20
C LYS A 255 14.81 -15.67 2.08
N PRO A 256 15.61 -15.95 3.13
CA PRO A 256 16.19 -14.88 3.93
C PRO A 256 17.09 -13.99 3.08
N LYS A 257 17.21 -12.72 3.49
CA LYS A 257 18.15 -11.79 2.87
C LYS A 257 19.39 -11.71 3.72
N TYR A 258 20.54 -11.81 3.09
CA TYR A 258 21.83 -11.66 3.72
C TYR A 258 22.45 -10.31 3.39
N ASP A 259 23.30 -9.82 4.28
CA ASP A 259 24.19 -8.71 3.98
C ASP A 259 25.43 -9.18 3.21
N LYS A 260 26.41 -8.27 3.05
CA LYS A 260 27.67 -8.56 2.34
C LYS A 260 28.58 -9.54 3.08
N ASN A 261 28.41 -9.70 4.38
CA ASN A 261 29.21 -10.59 5.22
C ASN A 261 28.58 -11.99 5.33
N GLY A 262 27.34 -12.15 4.88
CA GLY A 262 26.60 -13.41 4.96
C GLY A 262 25.66 -13.48 6.17
N ASP A 263 25.56 -12.42 6.96
CA ASP A 263 24.68 -12.36 8.12
C ASP A 263 23.23 -12.03 7.71
N PRO A 264 22.21 -12.50 8.45
CA PRO A 264 20.84 -12.10 8.21
C PRO A 264 20.68 -10.58 8.21
N ARG A 265 20.27 -10.01 7.08
CA ARG A 265 20.18 -8.57 6.86
C ARG A 265 19.24 -7.85 7.83
N HIS A 266 18.25 -8.57 8.35
CA HIS A 266 17.24 -8.01 9.25
C HIS A 266 17.18 -8.84 10.53
N ILE A 267 17.66 -8.24 11.62
CA ILE A 267 17.63 -8.81 12.97
C ILE A 267 16.28 -8.50 13.61
N TYR A 268 15.77 -9.43 14.43
CA TYR A 268 14.50 -9.27 15.15
C TYR A 268 14.77 -9.16 16.64
N GLY A 269 14.42 -8.01 17.20
CA GLY A 269 14.54 -7.73 18.63
C GLY A 269 13.38 -8.33 19.42
N LYS A 270 13.50 -8.27 20.75
CA LYS A 270 12.47 -8.69 21.70
C LYS A 270 12.09 -7.52 22.61
N GLY A 271 10.79 -7.40 22.88
CA GLY A 271 10.26 -6.38 23.77
C GLY A 271 9.26 -5.44 23.10
N MET A 272 8.78 -4.51 23.91
CA MET A 272 7.72 -3.58 23.53
C MET A 272 8.28 -2.30 22.91
N ILE A 273 7.56 -1.79 21.92
CA ILE A 273 7.80 -0.51 21.27
C ILE A 273 6.50 0.28 21.34
N GLY A 274 6.51 1.40 22.06
CA GLY A 274 5.45 2.39 22.00
C GLY A 274 5.75 3.43 20.93
N ALA A 275 4.80 3.77 20.07
CA ALA A 275 5.01 4.73 18.99
C ALA A 275 3.86 5.72 18.83
N ASP A 276 4.19 7.02 18.93
CA ASP A 276 3.28 8.11 18.56
C ASP A 276 3.49 8.50 17.10
N ILE A 277 2.47 8.25 16.27
CA ILE A 277 2.51 8.48 14.83
C ILE A 277 1.72 9.73 14.48
N GLY A 278 2.44 10.85 14.40
CA GLY A 278 1.91 12.13 13.95
C GLY A 278 1.68 12.19 12.43
N THR A 279 1.13 13.32 11.97
CA THR A 279 0.90 13.53 10.52
C THR A 279 2.18 13.69 9.70
N GLN A 280 3.32 13.97 10.36
CA GLN A 280 4.59 14.29 9.72
C GLN A 280 5.80 13.63 10.38
N THR A 281 5.67 13.26 11.65
CA THR A 281 6.74 12.73 12.50
C THR A 281 6.28 11.43 13.14
N VAL A 282 7.24 10.63 13.57
CA VAL A 282 7.03 9.49 14.46
C VAL A 282 7.97 9.64 15.64
N ALA A 283 7.43 9.48 16.84
CA ALA A 283 8.19 9.27 18.04
C ALA A 283 8.03 7.81 18.48
N TYR A 284 9.08 7.20 18.99
CA TYR A 284 9.02 5.82 19.49
C TYR A 284 9.91 5.64 20.73
N THR A 285 9.51 4.70 21.57
CA THR A 285 10.21 4.30 22.79
C THR A 285 10.31 2.78 22.83
N SER A 286 11.51 2.26 23.09
CA SER A 286 11.81 0.84 23.24
C SER A 286 12.81 0.62 24.37
N ASN A 287 13.03 -0.64 24.77
CA ASN A 287 14.03 -1.00 25.78
C ASN A 287 15.43 -0.48 25.44
N ALA A 288 15.83 -0.55 24.15
CA ALA A 288 17.17 -0.18 23.70
C ALA A 288 17.31 1.34 23.51
N GLU A 289 16.39 1.97 22.77
CA GLU A 289 16.48 3.38 22.39
C GLU A 289 15.12 4.10 22.37
N VAL A 290 15.19 5.42 22.30
CA VAL A 290 14.06 6.32 21.99
C VAL A 290 14.39 7.11 20.73
N GLY A 291 13.38 7.46 19.94
CA GLY A 291 13.56 8.17 18.69
C GLY A 291 12.46 9.18 18.41
N LEU A 292 12.83 10.25 17.71
CA LEU A 292 11.92 11.28 17.23
C LEU A 292 12.40 11.73 15.84
N LYS A 293 11.67 11.32 14.79
CA LYS A 293 12.09 11.56 13.40
C LYS A 293 10.95 11.97 12.48
N ASN A 294 11.30 12.60 11.37
CA ASN A 294 10.37 12.90 10.30
C ASN A 294 10.02 11.64 9.52
N LEU A 295 8.74 11.43 9.23
CA LEU A 295 8.29 10.31 8.42
C LEU A 295 8.69 10.46 6.96
N SER A 296 9.03 9.34 6.34
CA SER A 296 9.28 9.19 4.89
C SER A 296 10.38 10.10 4.32
N GLU A 297 11.43 10.41 5.09
CA GLU A 297 12.60 11.16 4.59
C GLU A 297 13.68 10.22 4.08
N ARG A 298 14.05 10.35 2.80
CA ARG A 298 15.15 9.62 2.18
C ARG A 298 15.65 10.34 0.94
N GLY A 299 16.97 10.51 0.83
CA GLY A 299 17.61 11.28 -0.24
C GLY A 299 17.37 12.78 -0.08
N ASN A 300 16.90 13.47 -1.13
CA ASN A 300 16.56 14.90 -1.05
C ASN A 300 15.48 15.14 0.02
N SER A 301 15.62 16.25 0.76
CA SER A 301 14.56 16.67 1.68
C SER A 301 13.23 16.85 0.95
N ILE A 302 12.13 16.47 1.60
CA ILE A 302 10.78 16.60 1.02
C ILE A 302 10.50 18.05 0.61
N GLN A 303 11.01 19.03 1.36
CA GLN A 303 10.86 20.46 1.05
C GLN A 303 11.50 20.82 -0.30
N THR A 304 12.71 20.33 -0.56
CA THR A 304 13.41 20.52 -1.84
C THR A 304 12.63 19.87 -2.98
N SER A 305 12.15 18.64 -2.79
CA SER A 305 11.33 17.95 -3.78
C SER A 305 10.02 18.68 -4.08
N GLU A 306 9.33 19.20 -3.05
CA GLU A 306 8.11 20.00 -3.21
C GLU A 306 8.37 21.31 -3.97
N ARG A 307 9.51 21.97 -3.71
CA ARG A 307 9.91 23.18 -4.45
C ARG A 307 10.11 22.86 -5.93
N LYS A 308 10.84 21.79 -6.25
CA LYS A 308 11.06 21.32 -7.62
C LYS A 308 9.73 20.97 -8.32
N GLU A 309 8.85 20.23 -7.65
CA GLU A 309 7.51 19.87 -8.15
C GLU A 309 6.71 21.14 -8.49
N ARG A 310 6.71 22.14 -7.59
CA ARG A 310 6.00 23.42 -7.80
C ARG A 310 6.54 24.21 -9.00
N LEU A 311 7.87 24.28 -9.16
CA LEU A 311 8.49 25.00 -10.27
C LEU A 311 8.12 24.35 -11.62
N LEU A 312 8.19 23.02 -11.70
CA LEU A 312 7.77 22.27 -12.89
C LEU A 312 6.29 22.48 -13.20
N TYR A 313 5.42 22.41 -12.20
CA TYR A 313 3.99 22.66 -12.39
C TYR A 313 3.70 24.06 -12.92
N ARG A 314 4.37 25.09 -12.38
CA ARG A 314 4.23 26.48 -12.86
C ARG A 314 4.70 26.64 -14.30
N ALA A 315 5.83 26.02 -14.66
CA ALA A 315 6.33 26.04 -16.03
C ALA A 315 5.38 25.31 -17.00
N MET A 316 4.83 24.17 -16.59
CA MET A 316 3.80 23.45 -17.35
C MET A 316 2.54 24.29 -17.54
N ASP A 317 2.07 24.98 -16.50
CA ASP A 317 0.89 25.83 -16.57
C ASP A 317 1.09 27.00 -17.54
N ARG A 318 2.22 27.72 -17.45
CA ARG A 318 2.57 28.79 -18.40
C ARG A 318 2.62 28.30 -19.84
N SER A 319 3.30 27.18 -20.09
CA SER A 319 3.39 26.61 -21.44
C SER A 319 2.02 26.20 -21.96
N ARG A 320 1.13 25.65 -21.12
CA ARG A 320 -0.23 25.26 -21.50
C ARG A 320 -1.11 26.48 -21.80
N ARG A 321 -0.97 27.57 -21.02
CA ARG A 321 -1.67 28.84 -21.25
C ARG A 321 -1.28 29.46 -22.58
N ALA A 322 0.03 29.58 -22.84
CA ALA A 322 0.54 30.15 -24.08
C ALA A 322 0.04 29.41 -25.33
N THR A 323 -0.08 28.09 -25.29
CA THR A 323 -0.59 27.31 -26.44
C THR A 323 -2.11 27.17 -26.50
N ASN A 324 -2.83 27.63 -25.48
CA ASN A 324 -4.29 27.52 -25.42
C ASN A 324 -4.95 28.79 -24.81
N PRO A 325 -4.65 30.01 -25.28
CA PRO A 325 -5.21 31.23 -24.70
C PRO A 325 -6.74 31.25 -24.73
N GLN A 326 -7.35 30.68 -25.77
CA GLN A 326 -8.80 30.58 -25.95
C GLN A 326 -9.52 29.83 -24.81
N ASN A 327 -8.82 28.98 -24.06
CA ASN A 327 -9.39 28.20 -22.96
C ASN A 327 -9.44 28.97 -21.62
N TYR A 328 -8.92 30.20 -21.58
CA TYR A 328 -8.83 31.03 -20.37
C TYR A 328 -9.64 32.32 -20.52
N ASN A 329 -10.12 32.82 -19.38
CA ASN A 329 -10.66 34.17 -19.21
C ASN A 329 -9.53 35.17 -18.99
N ASP A 330 -9.83 36.46 -19.08
CA ASP A 330 -8.85 37.54 -18.90
C ASP A 330 -8.27 37.57 -17.48
N ASP A 331 -9.06 37.15 -16.47
CA ASP A 331 -8.62 36.95 -15.09
C ASP A 331 -7.71 35.71 -14.89
N GLY A 332 -7.41 34.98 -15.97
CA GLY A 332 -6.58 33.78 -15.97
C GLY A 332 -7.27 32.52 -15.44
N THR A 333 -8.57 32.55 -15.16
CA THR A 333 -9.34 31.34 -14.83
C THR A 333 -9.64 30.51 -16.08
N ILE A 334 -9.84 29.20 -15.91
CA ILE A 334 -10.19 28.30 -17.02
C ILE A 334 -11.68 28.49 -17.31
N LYS A 335 -12.04 28.76 -18.57
CA LYS A 335 -13.44 28.87 -19.02
C LYS A 335 -14.23 27.62 -18.62
N LYS A 336 -15.56 27.69 -18.46
CA LYS A 336 -16.39 26.47 -18.25
C LYS A 336 -16.56 25.68 -19.56
N GLY A 337 -17.03 24.43 -19.49
CA GLY A 337 -17.29 23.57 -20.66
C GLY A 337 -16.09 22.72 -21.16
N ARG A 338 -16.36 21.85 -22.14
CA ARG A 338 -15.39 20.93 -22.76
C ARG A 338 -14.27 21.71 -23.45
N LYS A 339 -13.03 21.20 -23.34
CA LYS A 339 -11.83 21.87 -23.87
C LYS A 339 -10.97 20.91 -24.66
N THR A 340 -10.42 21.44 -25.74
CA THR A 340 -9.31 20.81 -26.46
C THR A 340 -8.02 21.44 -25.96
N TRP A 341 -7.08 20.60 -25.52
CA TRP A 341 -5.78 21.05 -25.03
C TRP A 341 -4.69 20.65 -26.03
N LYS A 342 -4.04 21.65 -26.62
CA LYS A 342 -2.80 21.49 -27.39
C LYS A 342 -1.62 21.55 -26.42
N TYR A 343 -0.71 20.59 -26.52
CA TYR A 343 0.48 20.52 -25.66
C TYR A 343 1.75 20.61 -26.51
N SER A 344 2.55 21.66 -26.32
CA SER A 344 3.83 21.83 -27.01
C SER A 344 4.83 20.74 -26.63
N ASN A 345 5.88 20.57 -27.45
CA ASN A 345 6.98 19.67 -27.12
C ASN A 345 7.71 20.10 -25.84
N HIS A 346 7.77 21.41 -25.56
CA HIS A 346 8.27 21.92 -24.28
C HIS A 346 7.42 21.44 -23.09
N TYR A 347 6.09 21.57 -23.18
CA TYR A 347 5.18 21.06 -22.15
C TYR A 347 5.37 19.55 -21.92
N LYS A 348 5.45 18.76 -23.00
CA LYS A 348 5.64 17.29 -22.92
C LYS A 348 6.94 16.95 -22.19
N ARG A 349 8.05 17.65 -22.49
CA ARG A 349 9.34 17.49 -21.79
C ARG A 349 9.22 17.83 -20.29
N LEU A 350 8.57 18.94 -19.94
CA LEU A 350 8.34 19.32 -18.54
C LEU A 350 7.48 18.28 -17.80
N LYS A 351 6.41 17.78 -18.44
CA LYS A 351 5.55 16.73 -17.89
C LYS A 351 6.33 15.44 -17.62
N ALA A 352 7.24 15.06 -18.52
CA ALA A 352 8.11 13.91 -18.33
C ALA A 352 9.04 14.09 -17.11
N LYS A 353 9.70 15.26 -17.00
CA LYS A 353 10.53 15.61 -15.81
C LYS A 353 9.72 15.57 -14.51
N HIS A 354 8.51 16.13 -14.53
CA HIS A 354 7.61 16.11 -13.39
C HIS A 354 7.21 14.68 -12.99
N THR A 355 6.85 13.84 -13.97
CA THR A 355 6.46 12.45 -13.73
C THR A 355 7.59 11.64 -13.12
N GLU A 356 8.81 11.79 -13.64
CA GLU A 356 9.99 11.12 -13.09
C GLU A 356 10.32 11.58 -11.66
N LEU A 357 10.22 12.89 -11.38
CA LEU A 357 10.39 13.42 -10.02
C LEU A 357 9.36 12.81 -9.06
N CYS A 358 8.08 12.75 -9.45
CA CYS A 358 7.04 12.12 -8.64
C CYS A 358 7.30 10.62 -8.40
N ARG A 359 7.78 9.90 -9.42
CA ARG A 359 8.14 8.47 -9.32
C ARG A 359 9.28 8.25 -8.33
N ILE A 360 10.34 9.05 -8.41
CA ILE A 360 11.47 9.00 -7.47
C ILE A 360 10.99 9.31 -6.05
N ASN A 361 10.21 10.38 -5.87
CA ASN A 361 9.67 10.73 -4.56
C ASN A 361 8.79 9.61 -3.98
N ALA A 362 7.94 8.95 -4.79
CA ALA A 362 7.11 7.85 -4.32
C ALA A 362 7.96 6.64 -3.88
N THR A 363 8.98 6.31 -4.66
CA THR A 363 9.92 5.22 -4.35
C THR A 363 10.69 5.52 -3.06
N ASN A 364 11.21 6.73 -2.90
CA ASN A 364 11.93 7.14 -1.70
C ASN A 364 11.06 7.06 -0.43
N ARG A 365 9.79 7.48 -0.50
CA ARG A 365 8.86 7.33 0.65
C ARG A 365 8.68 5.86 1.03
N GLN A 366 8.48 4.99 0.04
CA GLN A 366 8.32 3.55 0.30
C GLN A 366 9.59 2.94 0.90
N LEU A 367 10.77 3.30 0.41
CA LEU A 367 12.03 2.81 0.95
C LEU A 367 12.28 3.32 2.37
N ALA A 368 12.08 4.61 2.63
CA ALA A 368 12.19 5.21 3.97
C ALA A 368 11.30 4.49 4.99
N ILE A 369 10.02 4.26 4.63
CA ILE A 369 9.07 3.53 5.47
C ILE A 369 9.55 2.10 5.77
N ASN A 370 10.13 1.41 4.77
CA ASN A 370 10.62 0.05 4.97
C ASN A 370 11.88 0.00 5.82
N GLU A 371 12.79 0.96 5.64
CA GLU A 371 13.99 1.14 6.48
C GLU A 371 13.56 1.38 7.93
N ASP A 372 12.64 2.31 8.17
CA ASP A 372 12.11 2.60 9.51
C ASP A 372 11.41 1.40 10.15
N ALA A 373 10.56 0.69 9.40
CA ALA A 373 9.84 -0.46 9.93
C ALA A 373 10.77 -1.66 10.22
N ASN A 374 11.84 -1.83 9.44
CA ASN A 374 12.85 -2.84 9.71
C ASN A 374 13.69 -2.50 10.94
N HIS A 375 14.05 -1.22 11.11
CA HIS A 375 14.72 -0.73 12.31
C HIS A 375 13.87 -0.96 13.56
N LEU A 376 12.58 -0.63 13.52
CA LEU A 376 11.69 -0.88 14.67
C LEU A 376 11.61 -2.38 14.99
N ARG A 377 11.59 -3.26 14.00
CA ARG A 377 11.63 -4.72 14.23
C ARG A 377 12.91 -5.22 14.87
N SER A 378 14.05 -4.55 14.69
CA SER A 378 15.26 -4.92 15.42
C SER A 378 15.23 -4.48 16.88
N LEU A 379 14.32 -3.57 17.27
CA LEU A 379 14.19 -3.10 18.66
C LEU A 379 13.23 -3.94 19.51
N GLY A 380 12.29 -4.66 18.90
CA GLY A 380 11.25 -5.38 19.62
C GLY A 380 10.26 -6.10 18.71
N ASP A 381 9.45 -6.96 19.31
CA ASP A 381 8.47 -7.82 18.64
C ASP A 381 7.01 -7.45 18.98
N VAL A 382 6.77 -6.51 19.90
CA VAL A 382 5.44 -5.97 20.21
C VAL A 382 5.39 -4.48 19.89
N PHE A 383 4.58 -4.08 18.91
CA PHE A 383 4.42 -2.68 18.50
C PHE A 383 3.06 -2.12 18.93
N VAL A 384 3.07 -1.08 19.76
CA VAL A 384 1.88 -0.44 20.33
C VAL A 384 1.75 1.00 19.80
N THR A 385 0.58 1.34 19.27
CA THR A 385 0.30 2.67 18.68
C THR A 385 -1.17 3.04 18.82
N GLU A 386 -1.50 4.32 18.57
CA GLU A 386 -2.89 4.76 18.42
C GLU A 386 -3.52 4.28 17.09
N PRO A 387 -4.86 4.18 17.01
CA PRO A 387 -5.57 3.78 15.79
C PRO A 387 -5.36 4.71 14.59
N LYS A 388 -5.43 4.14 13.38
CA LYS A 388 -5.25 4.88 12.11
C LYS A 388 -6.25 6.03 11.96
N ASN A 389 -5.77 7.28 12.05
CA ASN A 389 -6.62 8.48 11.99
C ASN A 389 -6.45 9.36 10.72
N ALA A 390 -5.47 9.06 9.85
CA ALA A 390 -5.08 10.00 8.79
C ALA A 390 -6.20 10.32 7.79
N SER A 391 -7.10 9.36 7.51
CA SER A 391 -8.27 9.59 6.63
C SER A 391 -9.18 10.71 7.14
N LYS A 392 -9.39 10.78 8.46
CA LYS A 392 -10.15 11.85 9.13
C LYS A 392 -9.39 13.19 9.05
N LEU A 393 -8.06 13.16 9.22
CA LEU A 393 -7.19 14.35 9.18
C LEU A 393 -7.00 14.94 7.77
N MET A 394 -7.27 14.17 6.71
CA MET A 394 -7.30 14.65 5.33
C MET A 394 -8.55 15.46 4.97
N LYS A 395 -9.69 15.21 5.64
CA LYS A 395 -10.98 15.81 5.27
C LYS A 395 -10.92 17.34 5.38
N ARG A 396 -11.36 18.04 4.32
CA ARG A 396 -11.46 19.50 4.29
C ARG A 396 -12.76 19.94 4.98
N ALA A 397 -12.76 21.12 5.58
CA ALA A 397 -13.99 21.74 6.06
C ALA A 397 -14.96 21.92 4.88
N LYS A 398 -16.25 21.66 5.10
CA LYS A 398 -17.28 21.81 4.05
C LYS A 398 -17.61 23.28 3.84
N GLU A 399 -17.86 23.99 4.92
CA GLU A 399 -18.30 25.38 4.92
C GLU A 399 -17.15 26.36 4.70
N THR A 400 -17.47 27.47 4.04
CA THR A 400 -16.56 28.61 3.88
C THR A 400 -16.86 29.59 5.00
N THR A 401 -15.93 29.73 5.95
CA THR A 401 -16.03 30.74 7.01
C THR A 401 -15.07 31.89 6.72
N VAL A 402 -15.44 33.11 7.09
CA VAL A 402 -14.61 34.32 7.00
C VAL A 402 -14.09 34.63 8.40
N ASN A 403 -12.83 35.06 8.51
CA ASN A 403 -12.30 35.53 9.79
C ASN A 403 -12.72 36.99 10.05
N SER A 404 -12.45 37.49 11.25
CA SER A 404 -12.72 38.89 11.64
C SER A 404 -12.04 39.95 10.77
N LYS A 405 -11.10 39.55 9.88
CA LYS A 405 -10.38 40.43 8.94
C LYS A 405 -10.90 40.32 7.49
N GLY A 406 -12.10 39.77 7.29
CA GLY A 406 -12.68 39.59 5.95
C GLY A 406 -12.01 38.53 5.07
N LYS A 407 -11.02 37.79 5.60
CA LYS A 407 -10.30 36.75 4.84
C LYS A 407 -10.96 35.39 5.01
N PHE A 408 -11.14 34.68 3.90
CA PHE A 408 -11.62 33.30 3.91
C PHE A 408 -10.65 32.38 4.66
N ASN A 409 -11.20 31.62 5.62
CA ASN A 409 -10.43 30.60 6.33
C ASN A 409 -10.02 29.46 5.40
N LYS A 410 -8.82 28.94 5.61
CA LYS A 410 -8.32 27.79 4.85
C LYS A 410 -9.11 26.55 5.22
N LYS A 411 -9.92 26.03 4.28
CA LYS A 411 -10.58 24.72 4.41
C LYS A 411 -9.63 23.52 4.47
N LYS A 412 -8.33 23.73 4.28
CA LYS A 412 -7.31 22.68 4.16
C LYS A 412 -6.78 22.30 5.56
N ARG A 413 -6.81 21.00 5.89
CA ARG A 413 -6.16 20.40 7.06
C ARG A 413 -4.79 19.81 6.68
N PHE A 414 -4.56 18.53 6.95
CA PHE A 414 -3.25 17.87 6.81
C PHE A 414 -3.03 17.12 5.49
N GLY A 415 -3.92 17.26 4.50
CA GLY A 415 -3.87 16.46 3.26
C GLY A 415 -2.54 16.53 2.49
N LYS A 416 -1.85 17.67 2.49
CA LYS A 416 -0.52 17.79 1.84
C LYS A 416 0.56 17.06 2.64
N SER A 417 0.57 17.23 3.96
CA SER A 417 1.48 16.54 4.87
C SER A 417 1.31 15.03 4.76
N ILE A 418 0.06 14.54 4.80
CA ILE A 418 -0.25 13.11 4.68
C ILE A 418 0.17 12.54 3.32
N LYS A 419 -0.05 13.27 2.20
CA LYS A 419 0.44 12.87 0.86
C LYS A 419 1.96 12.66 0.86
N ASN A 420 2.69 13.53 1.54
CA ASN A 420 4.15 13.58 1.43
C ASN A 420 4.88 12.76 2.51
N ARG A 421 4.23 12.51 3.65
CA ARG A 421 4.80 11.84 4.83
C ARG A 421 4.23 10.44 5.05
N CYS A 422 3.13 10.12 4.38
CA CYS A 422 2.52 8.79 4.34
C CYS A 422 2.37 8.08 5.72
N PRO A 423 1.86 8.74 6.78
CA PRO A 423 1.77 8.13 8.12
C PRO A 423 0.96 6.82 8.14
N SER A 424 -0.18 6.76 7.45
CA SER A 424 -0.93 5.49 7.33
C SER A 424 -0.20 4.42 6.53
N GLY A 425 0.60 4.81 5.54
CA GLY A 425 1.43 3.89 4.77
C GLY A 425 2.53 3.29 5.66
N PHE A 426 3.12 4.12 6.53
CA PHE A 426 4.06 3.69 7.56
C PHE A 426 3.42 2.69 8.53
N GLN A 427 2.33 3.09 9.19
CA GLN A 427 1.62 2.25 10.16
C GLN A 427 1.16 0.90 9.56
N THR A 428 0.62 0.91 8.33
CA THR A 428 0.24 -0.33 7.63
C THR A 428 1.44 -1.23 7.30
N THR A 429 2.58 -0.63 6.97
CA THR A 429 3.81 -1.39 6.67
C THR A 429 4.38 -2.01 7.94
N VAL A 430 4.37 -1.27 9.05
CA VAL A 430 4.75 -1.78 10.38
C VAL A 430 3.86 -2.96 10.77
N GLU A 431 2.53 -2.77 10.78
CA GLU A 431 1.57 -3.84 11.10
C GLU A 431 1.83 -5.10 10.28
N LYS A 432 1.94 -4.97 8.96
CA LYS A 432 2.20 -6.12 8.07
C LYS A 432 3.52 -6.80 8.42
N LYS A 433 4.59 -6.03 8.61
CA LYS A 433 5.93 -6.60 8.85
C LYS A 433 6.04 -7.28 10.21
N PHE A 434 5.44 -6.72 11.27
CA PHE A 434 5.43 -7.35 12.59
C PHE A 434 4.67 -8.67 12.55
N LYS A 435 3.45 -8.69 12.00
CA LYS A 435 2.63 -9.91 11.85
C LYS A 435 3.34 -11.01 11.05
N VAL A 436 3.99 -10.66 9.94
CA VAL A 436 4.69 -11.64 9.08
C VAL A 436 5.89 -12.29 9.78
N THR A 437 6.52 -11.62 10.74
CA THR A 437 7.65 -12.18 11.52
C THR A 437 7.26 -12.70 12.90
N GLY A 438 5.97 -12.99 13.12
CA GLY A 438 5.49 -13.54 14.38
C GLY A 438 5.43 -12.52 15.53
N GLY A 439 5.65 -11.24 15.25
CA GLY A 439 5.45 -10.15 16.20
C GLY A 439 3.99 -9.73 16.30
N VAL A 440 3.70 -8.92 17.32
CA VAL A 440 2.37 -8.41 17.64
C VAL A 440 2.27 -6.92 17.29
N TYR A 441 1.13 -6.51 16.73
CA TYR A 441 0.80 -5.11 16.47
C TYR A 441 -0.51 -4.78 17.18
N ILE A 442 -0.50 -3.76 18.03
CA ILE A 442 -1.59 -3.38 18.92
C ILE A 442 -2.00 -1.93 18.63
N GLU A 443 -3.30 -1.72 18.42
CA GLU A 443 -3.90 -0.38 18.39
C GLU A 443 -4.64 -0.16 19.72
N VAL A 444 -4.20 0.82 20.51
CA VAL A 444 -4.83 1.14 21.81
C VAL A 444 -6.23 1.73 21.61
N PRO A 445 -7.14 1.63 22.60
CA PRO A 445 -8.48 2.18 22.47
C PRO A 445 -8.45 3.73 22.40
N ASN A 446 -9.47 4.34 21.78
CA ASN A 446 -9.49 5.80 21.56
C ASN A 446 -9.50 6.63 22.87
N ASN A 447 -9.94 6.03 23.98
CA ASN A 447 -9.94 6.67 25.31
C ASN A 447 -8.57 6.64 26.00
N TYR A 448 -7.58 5.90 25.46
CA TYR A 448 -6.21 5.82 26.00
C TYR A 448 -5.56 7.20 26.12
N ARG A 449 -5.79 8.08 25.12
CA ARG A 449 -5.46 9.51 25.12
C ARG A 449 -4.03 9.81 25.66
N ALA A 450 -3.03 9.09 25.14
CA ALA A 450 -1.63 9.21 25.59
C ALA A 450 -1.13 10.65 25.61
N SER A 451 -1.48 11.44 24.59
CA SER A 451 -1.08 12.86 24.50
C SER A 451 -1.64 13.78 25.60
N GLN A 452 -2.59 13.32 26.40
CA GLN A 452 -3.23 14.07 27.48
C GLN A 452 -2.87 13.55 28.88
N TYR A 453 -2.55 12.27 29.02
CA TYR A 453 -2.23 11.69 30.32
C TYR A 453 -0.94 12.28 30.93
N ASP A 454 -0.91 12.40 32.25
CA ASP A 454 0.25 12.76 33.06
C ASP A 454 0.43 11.68 34.14
N HIS A 455 1.56 10.97 34.12
CA HIS A 455 1.80 9.85 35.03
C HIS A 455 2.18 10.31 36.44
N THR A 456 2.56 11.58 36.61
CA THR A 456 3.01 12.13 37.91
C THR A 456 1.84 12.55 38.78
N SER A 457 0.71 12.90 38.17
CA SER A 457 -0.56 13.22 38.84
C SER A 457 -1.66 12.18 38.61
N ASP A 458 -1.39 11.17 37.78
CA ASP A 458 -2.35 10.14 37.38
C ASP A 458 -3.66 10.71 36.78
N ASP A 459 -3.55 11.81 36.02
CA ASP A 459 -4.71 12.51 35.45
C ASP A 459 -4.53 12.88 33.96
N TYR A 460 -5.65 13.16 33.29
CA TYR A 460 -5.72 13.56 31.90
C TYR A 460 -5.79 15.07 31.74
N ILE A 461 -4.61 15.68 31.56
CA ILE A 461 -4.46 17.13 31.41
C ILE A 461 -4.42 17.50 29.92
N LYS A 462 -5.43 18.26 29.47
CA LYS A 462 -5.50 18.73 28.07
C LYS A 462 -4.37 19.72 27.75
N LYS A 463 -3.55 19.38 26.77
CA LYS A 463 -2.44 20.19 26.26
C LYS A 463 -2.78 20.79 24.89
N LYS A 464 -2.33 22.02 24.58
CA LYS A 464 -2.57 22.60 23.26
C LYS A 464 -1.69 21.92 22.21
N LEU A 465 -2.18 21.80 20.99
CA LEU A 465 -1.41 21.22 19.88
C LEU A 465 -0.12 21.98 19.54
N SER A 466 -0.05 23.27 19.88
CA SER A 466 1.14 24.13 19.76
C SER A 466 2.23 23.81 20.77
N ASP A 467 1.86 23.23 21.91
CA ASP A 467 2.75 23.06 23.04
C ASP A 467 3.48 21.74 22.84
N ARG A 468 4.71 21.84 22.33
CA ARG A 468 5.53 20.67 21.95
C ARG A 468 6.54 20.27 23.01
N MET A 469 6.89 21.21 23.87
CA MET A 469 7.57 21.01 25.14
C MET A 469 6.60 21.49 26.22
N TYR A 470 6.38 20.70 27.25
CA TYR A 470 5.51 21.10 28.37
C TYR A 470 6.01 20.47 29.67
N LYS A 471 5.62 21.07 30.79
CA LYS A 471 5.93 20.55 32.13
C LYS A 471 4.83 19.60 32.58
N LEU A 472 5.23 18.45 33.11
CA LEU A 472 4.37 17.57 33.89
C LEU A 472 3.99 18.23 35.22
N THR A 473 3.04 17.67 35.96
CA THR A 473 2.57 18.22 37.24
C THR A 473 3.70 18.38 38.27
N ASP A 474 4.66 17.46 38.29
CA ASP A 474 5.88 17.52 39.12
C ASP A 474 6.89 18.60 38.68
N GLY A 475 6.65 19.28 37.56
CA GLY A 475 7.53 20.31 36.98
C GLY A 475 8.49 19.80 35.91
N THR A 476 8.56 18.48 35.67
CA THR A 476 9.49 17.86 34.70
C THR A 476 9.15 18.28 33.27
N LEU A 477 10.13 18.83 32.54
CA LEU A 477 9.95 19.27 31.16
C LEU A 477 10.17 18.11 30.17
N VAL A 478 9.15 17.80 29.35
CA VAL A 478 9.19 16.70 28.38
C VAL A 478 8.81 17.12 26.96
N GLN A 479 9.36 16.43 25.96
CA GLN A 479 8.86 16.53 24.58
C GLN A 479 7.58 15.72 24.40
N ARG A 480 6.54 16.33 23.83
CA ARG A 480 5.19 15.77 23.83
C ARG A 480 5.02 14.49 23.04
N ASP A 481 5.57 14.45 21.83
CA ASP A 481 5.35 13.31 20.93
C ASP A 481 6.14 12.08 21.47
N TRP A 482 7.37 12.29 21.98
CA TRP A 482 8.15 11.28 22.71
C TRP A 482 7.42 10.79 23.95
N TYR A 483 6.93 11.70 24.80
CA TYR A 483 6.24 11.30 26.02
C TYR A 483 4.97 10.50 25.73
N SER A 484 4.24 10.83 24.65
CA SER A 484 3.11 10.01 24.18
C SER A 484 3.57 8.61 23.76
N SER A 485 4.73 8.50 23.10
CA SER A 485 5.32 7.19 22.75
C SER A 485 5.80 6.41 23.98
N TYR A 486 6.28 7.09 25.03
CA TYR A 486 6.65 6.48 26.31
C TYR A 486 5.43 5.90 27.00
N LEU A 487 4.33 6.65 27.08
CA LEU A 487 3.07 6.15 27.64
C LEU A 487 2.52 4.96 26.85
N LEU A 488 2.68 4.91 25.52
CA LEU A 488 2.33 3.75 24.71
C LEU A 488 3.26 2.55 24.95
N TYR A 489 4.52 2.79 25.31
CA TYR A 489 5.46 1.75 25.71
C TYR A 489 5.10 1.16 27.08
N CYS A 490 4.43 1.94 27.93
CA CYS A 490 3.87 1.50 29.21
C CYS A 490 2.46 0.92 29.07
N TYR A 491 2.10 0.37 27.91
CA TYR A 491 0.81 -0.29 27.72
C TYR A 491 0.78 -1.67 28.41
N ASP A 492 -0.26 -1.94 29.20
CA ASP A 492 -0.54 -3.26 29.73
C ASP A 492 -1.54 -4.01 28.85
N CYS A 493 -1.07 -5.12 28.26
CA CYS A 493 -1.89 -5.99 27.41
C CYS A 493 -3.05 -6.66 28.16
N ARG A 494 -2.97 -6.85 29.49
CA ARG A 494 -4.01 -7.52 30.28
C ARG A 494 -5.18 -6.59 30.56
N THR A 495 -4.90 -5.40 31.10
CA THR A 495 -5.94 -4.40 31.41
C THR A 495 -6.34 -3.55 30.20
N GLN A 496 -5.58 -3.60 29.11
CA GLN A 496 -5.72 -2.73 27.94
C GLN A 496 -5.61 -1.23 28.27
N SER A 497 -4.86 -0.90 29.32
CA SER A 497 -4.71 0.45 29.87
C SER A 497 -3.23 0.79 30.08
N ILE A 498 -2.98 1.98 30.63
CA ILE A 498 -1.63 2.43 31.00
C ILE A 498 -1.20 1.67 32.26
N ASP A 499 -0.03 1.04 32.20
CA ASP A 499 0.67 0.46 33.34
C ASP A 499 1.32 1.59 34.15
N LYS A 500 0.65 1.99 35.24
CA LYS A 500 1.09 3.09 36.11
C LYS A 500 2.42 2.77 36.81
N ASN A 501 2.60 1.52 37.24
CA ASN A 501 3.83 1.10 37.93
C ASN A 501 5.01 1.13 36.96
N LYS A 502 4.81 0.64 35.72
CA LYS A 502 5.82 0.74 34.67
C LYS A 502 6.11 2.19 34.29
N CYS A 503 5.09 3.04 34.23
CA CYS A 503 5.26 4.47 34.00
C CYS A 503 6.15 5.13 35.05
N ILE A 504 6.08 4.73 36.32
CA ILE A 504 6.92 5.31 37.38
C ILE A 504 8.33 4.71 37.32
N THR A 505 8.42 3.38 37.28
CA THR A 505 9.70 2.65 37.41
C THR A 505 10.65 2.82 36.22
N GLU A 506 10.15 2.98 35.00
CA GLU A 506 10.98 3.10 33.80
C GLU A 506 11.21 4.55 33.34
N PHE A 507 10.59 5.55 34.00
CA PHE A 507 10.58 6.93 33.48
C PHE A 507 11.98 7.53 33.39
N ASP A 508 12.74 7.54 34.48
CA ASP A 508 14.06 8.17 34.53
C ASP A 508 15.01 7.62 33.48
N LYS A 509 14.98 6.30 33.29
CA LYS A 509 15.78 5.61 32.28
C LYS A 509 15.44 6.08 30.87
N HIS A 510 14.16 6.16 30.50
CA HIS A 510 13.77 6.61 29.15
C HIS A 510 13.89 8.13 28.99
N TYR A 511 13.67 8.90 30.05
CA TYR A 511 13.84 10.35 30.07
C TYR A 511 15.31 10.74 29.85
N ASN A 512 16.26 10.01 30.45
CA ASN A 512 17.68 10.20 30.16
C ASN A 512 18.03 9.95 28.69
N LYS A 513 17.40 8.94 28.05
CA LYS A 513 17.56 8.69 26.61
C LYS A 513 16.96 9.82 25.76
N GLU A 514 15.83 10.40 26.17
CA GLU A 514 15.24 11.54 25.47
C GLU A 514 16.13 12.78 25.54
N LYS A 515 16.68 13.10 26.72
CA LYS A 515 17.63 14.21 26.87
C LYS A 515 18.85 14.05 25.97
N ALA A 516 19.39 12.83 25.90
CA ALA A 516 20.49 12.49 24.99
C ALA A 516 20.09 12.66 23.52
N LEU A 517 18.90 12.17 23.14
CA LEU A 517 18.35 12.32 21.79
C LEU A 517 18.17 13.79 21.40
N ILE A 518 17.60 14.63 22.26
CA ILE A 518 17.41 16.07 21.98
C ILE A 518 18.76 16.76 21.81
N THR A 519 19.72 16.45 22.67
CA THR A 519 21.09 16.98 22.56
C THR A 519 21.73 16.59 21.23
N TRP A 520 21.61 15.33 20.84
CA TRP A 520 22.11 14.82 19.56
C TRP A 520 21.42 15.50 18.36
N ILE A 521 20.10 15.68 18.40
CA ILE A 521 19.33 16.39 17.35
C ILE A 521 19.84 17.82 17.17
N LYS A 522 20.09 18.54 18.28
CA LYS A 522 20.60 19.92 18.25
C LYS A 522 22.03 19.96 17.70
N ALA A 523 22.91 19.10 18.18
CA ALA A 523 24.31 19.04 17.76
C ALA A 523 24.45 18.74 16.25
N ASN A 524 23.63 17.82 15.72
CA ASN A 524 23.65 17.43 14.30
C ASN A 524 22.79 18.31 13.39
N LYS A 525 22.20 19.37 13.94
CA LYS A 525 21.32 20.30 13.26
C LYS A 525 20.14 19.65 12.51
N ILE A 526 19.53 18.64 13.12
CA ILE A 526 18.47 17.86 12.48
C ILE A 526 17.11 18.55 12.66
N LYS A 527 16.51 18.96 11.54
CA LYS A 527 15.21 19.63 11.54
C LYS A 527 14.06 18.62 11.67
N ILE A 528 13.52 18.45 12.88
CA ILE A 528 12.28 17.69 13.10
C ILE A 528 11.06 18.61 12.99
N LEU A 529 10.05 18.21 12.21
CA LEU A 529 8.87 19.03 11.93
C LEU A 529 7.88 19.04 13.10
N ASN A 530 7.55 20.23 13.58
CA ASN A 530 6.59 20.45 14.69
C ASN A 530 7.02 19.75 15.99
N SER A 531 8.32 19.58 16.25
CA SER A 531 8.81 18.99 17.50
C SER A 531 8.97 20.00 18.65
N GLY A 532 8.96 21.30 18.36
CA GLY A 532 9.31 22.35 19.33
C GLY A 532 10.82 22.49 19.57
N ILE A 533 11.64 21.57 19.04
CA ILE A 533 13.09 21.61 19.15
C ILE A 533 13.63 22.65 18.17
N LYS A 534 14.23 23.72 18.70
CA LYS A 534 14.95 24.71 17.90
C LYS A 534 16.37 24.22 17.66
N VAL A 535 16.76 24.23 16.40
CA VAL A 535 18.12 23.97 15.94
C VAL A 535 18.73 25.32 15.57
N ALA A 536 19.91 25.61 16.09
CA ALA A 536 20.64 26.85 15.85
C ALA A 536 21.32 26.88 14.47
#